data_AF-E6QVQ6-F1
#
_entry.id   AF-E6QVQ6-F1
#
_cell.length_a   1.000
_cell.length_b   1.000
_cell.length_c   1.000
_cell.angle_alpha   90.00
_cell.angle_beta   90.00
_cell.angle_gamma   90.00
#
_symmetry.space_group_name_H-M   'P 1'
#
loop_
_entity.id
_entity.type
_entity.pdbx_description
1 polymer ?
#
loop_
_entity_poly.entity_id
_entity_poly.type
_entity_poly.pdbx_seq_one_letter_code
_entity_poly.pdbx_strand_id
1 'polypeptide(L)'
;MHHPTAPNSSPSAHTARHHRPWYLSSGLALIVFCLCGVFCIGMLIAVLGGEANKATLLILKNDGCTYLQYHHFATLPYPAAGTCTAAVTFRKNDFDNGGTVVLEDRELHMPADQIVATESLLNAPESPLQRTVGVGLWVSFLLTLGCLVWFIVALDRSEET
;
A
#
# COMPACT_ATOMS: atom_id res chain seq x y z
N MET A 1 -81.52 -28.87 -23.69
CA MET A 1 -80.74 -27.66 -24.03
C MET A 1 -79.56 -27.59 -23.07
N HIS A 2 -78.41 -28.07 -23.53
CA HIS A 2 -77.14 -28.06 -22.78
C HIS A 2 -76.28 -26.94 -23.35
N HIS A 3 -75.87 -25.99 -22.51
CA HIS A 3 -74.67 -25.17 -22.75
C HIS A 3 -74.11 -24.70 -21.39
N PRO A 4 -72.79 -24.46 -21.31
CA PRO A 4 -71.94 -25.01 -20.28
C PRO A 4 -71.39 -23.91 -19.37
N THR A 5 -71.09 -24.30 -18.14
CA THR A 5 -70.36 -23.51 -17.16
C THR A 5 -68.85 -23.48 -17.43
N ALA A 6 -68.25 -22.36 -17.01
CA ALA A 6 -66.85 -22.11 -16.62
C ALA A 6 -65.92 -21.50 -17.71
N PRO A 7 -64.87 -20.72 -17.35
CA PRO A 7 -64.23 -20.69 -16.02
C PRO A 7 -63.85 -19.33 -15.42
N ASN A 8 -63.69 -19.37 -14.08
CA ASN A 8 -62.93 -18.45 -13.23
C ASN A 8 -61.53 -18.17 -13.80
N SER A 9 -61.20 -16.91 -14.06
CA SER A 9 -59.83 -16.44 -14.20
C SER A 9 -59.33 -15.91 -12.85
N SER A 10 -58.56 -16.74 -12.15
CA SER A 10 -57.72 -16.30 -11.03
C SER A 10 -56.62 -15.36 -11.54
N PRO A 11 -56.21 -14.35 -10.75
CA PRO A 11 -55.31 -13.30 -11.18
C PRO A 11 -53.90 -13.86 -11.39
N SER A 12 -53.40 -13.71 -12.61
CA SER A 12 -52.00 -13.94 -12.94
C SER A 12 -51.14 -13.07 -12.03
N ALA A 13 -50.46 -13.70 -11.08
CA ALA A 13 -49.40 -13.09 -10.31
C ALA A 13 -48.33 -12.62 -11.30
N HIS A 14 -48.40 -11.34 -11.67
CA HIS A 14 -47.29 -10.64 -12.24
C HIS A 14 -46.17 -10.71 -11.21
N THR A 15 -45.26 -11.66 -11.37
CA THR A 15 -43.87 -11.51 -10.94
C THR A 15 -43.34 -10.27 -11.63
N ALA A 16 -43.59 -9.12 -11.01
CA ALA A 16 -42.92 -7.88 -11.31
C ALA A 16 -41.44 -8.17 -11.09
N ARG A 17 -40.74 -8.52 -12.18
CA ARG A 17 -39.28 -8.47 -12.23
C ARG A 17 -38.95 -7.06 -11.78
N HIS A 18 -38.42 -6.97 -10.56
CA HIS A 18 -38.02 -5.72 -9.97
C HIS A 18 -36.80 -5.26 -10.79
N HIS A 19 -37.07 -4.55 -11.88
CA HIS A 19 -36.06 -3.96 -12.74
C HIS A 19 -35.39 -2.87 -11.90
N ARG A 20 -34.34 -3.25 -11.16
CA ARG A 20 -33.44 -2.25 -10.60
C ARG A 20 -32.85 -1.49 -11.79
N PRO A 21 -32.87 -0.16 -11.79
CA PRO A 21 -32.38 0.59 -12.93
C PRO A 21 -30.88 0.34 -13.09
N TRP A 22 -30.46 -0.03 -14.30
CA TRP A 22 -29.08 -0.38 -14.60
C TRP A 22 -28.10 0.76 -14.24
N TYR A 23 -28.53 2.02 -14.40
CA TYR A 23 -27.78 3.23 -14.05
C TYR A 23 -27.42 3.33 -12.57
N LEU A 24 -28.24 2.75 -11.68
CA LEU A 24 -27.98 2.71 -10.24
C LEU A 24 -26.84 1.75 -9.90
N SER A 25 -26.62 0.71 -10.72
CA SER A 25 -25.48 -0.20 -10.58
C SER A 25 -24.20 0.39 -11.19
N SER A 26 -24.30 1.07 -12.33
CA SER A 26 -23.17 1.69 -13.02
C SER A 26 -22.59 2.87 -12.23
N GLY A 27 -23.43 3.71 -11.63
CA GLY A 27 -22.98 4.80 -10.77
C GLY A 27 -22.23 4.30 -9.53
N LEU A 28 -22.69 3.19 -8.94
CA LEU A 28 -22.04 2.57 -7.79
C LEU A 28 -20.68 1.98 -8.15
N ALA A 29 -20.57 1.33 -9.32
CA ALA A 29 -19.29 0.84 -9.84
C ALA A 29 -18.29 1.98 -10.07
N LEU A 30 -18.74 3.13 -10.59
CA LEU A 30 -17.88 4.29 -10.83
C LEU A 30 -17.37 4.92 -9.54
N ILE A 31 -18.24 5.02 -8.51
CA ILE A 31 -17.84 5.48 -7.17
C ILE A 31 -16.79 4.53 -6.56
N VAL A 32 -17.02 3.21 -6.63
CA VAL A 32 -16.06 2.21 -6.14
C VAL A 32 -14.73 2.32 -6.88
N PHE A 33 -14.76 2.51 -8.20
CA PHE A 33 -13.56 2.69 -9.01
C PHE A 33 -12.78 3.95 -8.59
N CYS A 34 -13.45 5.08 -8.40
CA CYS A 34 -12.81 6.31 -7.91
C CYS A 34 -12.18 6.11 -6.52
N LEU A 35 -12.88 5.46 -5.59
CA LEU A 35 -12.38 5.18 -4.25
C LEU A 35 -11.16 4.24 -4.29
N CYS A 36 -11.19 3.20 -5.10
CA CYS A 36 -10.04 2.31 -5.35
C CYS A 36 -8.86 3.08 -5.94
N GLY A 37 -9.10 3.99 -6.89
CA GLY A 37 -8.08 4.84 -7.47
C GLY A 37 -7.38 5.73 -6.43
N VAL A 38 -8.16 6.44 -5.62
CA VAL A 38 -7.62 7.29 -4.54
C VAL A 38 -6.84 6.45 -3.52
N PHE A 39 -7.36 5.27 -3.16
CA PHE A 39 -6.69 4.35 -2.24
C PHE A 39 -5.37 3.81 -2.82
N CYS A 40 -5.35 3.43 -4.09
CA CYS A 40 -4.14 3.01 -4.80
C CYS A 40 -3.09 4.11 -4.84
N ILE A 41 -3.49 5.36 -5.12
CA ILE A 41 -2.58 6.51 -5.13
C ILE A 41 -2.02 6.75 -3.72
N GLY A 42 -2.86 6.74 -2.70
CA GLY A 42 -2.43 6.90 -1.31
C GLY A 42 -1.43 5.81 -0.88
N MET A 43 -1.70 4.55 -1.26
CA MET A 43 -0.80 3.44 -1.01
C MET A 43 0.52 3.57 -1.78
N LEU A 44 0.48 3.98 -3.05
CA LEU A 44 1.68 4.21 -3.85
C LEU A 44 2.57 5.30 -3.24
N ILE A 45 1.97 6.40 -2.78
CA ILE A 45 2.67 7.47 -2.07
C ILE A 45 3.27 6.94 -0.76
N ALA A 46 2.55 6.07 -0.03
CA ALA A 46 3.08 5.45 1.19
C ALA A 46 4.26 4.51 0.91
N VAL A 47 4.25 3.74 -0.19
CA VAL A 47 5.40 2.92 -0.61
C VAL A 47 6.59 3.80 -0.99
N LEU A 48 6.37 4.82 -1.83
CA LEU A 48 7.41 5.74 -2.28
C LEU A 48 8.01 6.53 -1.12
N GLY A 49 7.19 6.93 -0.14
CA GLY A 49 7.65 7.58 1.09
C GLY A 49 8.37 6.62 2.04
N GLY A 50 7.95 5.35 2.09
CA GLY A 50 8.56 4.30 2.90
C GLY A 50 9.91 3.81 2.37
N GLU A 51 10.18 3.94 1.07
CA GLU A 51 11.49 3.67 0.46
C GLU A 51 12.62 4.56 1.02
N ALA A 52 12.29 5.70 1.64
CA ALA A 52 13.28 6.57 2.28
C ALA A 52 13.86 5.99 3.58
N ASN A 53 13.20 4.97 4.15
CA ASN A 53 13.52 4.37 5.45
C ASN A 53 13.97 2.92 5.29
N LYS A 54 15.02 2.69 4.49
CA LYS A 54 15.64 1.37 4.36
C LYS A 54 16.61 1.13 5.51
N ALA A 55 16.52 -0.05 6.12
CA ALA A 55 17.54 -0.48 7.07
C ALA A 55 18.88 -0.56 6.34
N THR A 56 19.84 0.20 6.82
CA THR A 56 21.14 0.41 6.20
C THR A 56 22.19 0.10 7.26
N LEU A 57 23.23 -0.62 6.86
CA LEU A 57 24.43 -0.77 7.68
C LEU A 57 25.23 0.53 7.54
N LEU A 58 25.32 1.30 8.60
CA LEU A 58 26.25 2.42 8.67
C LEU A 58 27.60 1.91 9.14
N ILE A 59 28.66 2.20 8.40
CA ILE A 59 30.04 2.02 8.83
C ILE A 59 30.51 3.39 9.32
N LEU A 60 30.83 3.49 10.60
CA LEU A 60 31.17 4.75 11.28
C LEU A 60 32.57 4.72 11.86
N LYS A 61 33.15 5.91 12.05
CA LYS A 61 34.35 6.11 12.87
C LYS A 61 34.01 5.97 14.35
N ASN A 62 35.04 5.75 15.17
CA ASN A 62 34.93 5.56 16.63
C ASN A 62 34.09 6.63 17.35
N ASP A 63 34.18 7.90 16.93
CA ASP A 63 33.37 8.98 17.52
C ASP A 63 31.87 8.81 17.24
N GLY A 64 31.51 8.43 16.00
CA GLY A 64 30.14 8.12 15.63
C GLY A 64 29.61 6.84 16.28
N CYS A 65 30.49 5.87 16.53
CA CYS A 65 30.17 4.67 17.30
C CYS A 65 29.81 5.00 18.74
N THR A 66 30.60 5.87 19.37
CA THR A 66 30.38 6.34 20.75
C THR A 66 29.08 7.15 20.83
N TYR A 67 28.82 7.99 19.83
CA TYR A 67 27.56 8.74 19.70
C TYR A 67 26.35 7.81 19.62
N LEU A 68 26.39 6.78 18.77
CA LEU A 68 25.32 5.78 18.67
C LEU A 68 25.13 4.99 19.96
N GLN A 69 26.22 4.56 20.60
CA GLN A 69 26.14 3.85 21.88
C GLN A 69 25.52 4.71 22.98
N TYR A 70 25.83 6.01 23.01
CA TYR A 70 25.19 6.96 23.93
C TYR A 70 23.68 7.04 23.73
N HIS A 71 23.23 6.87 22.49
CA HIS A 71 21.81 6.79 22.13
C HIS A 71 21.24 5.36 22.15
N HIS A 72 21.92 4.43 22.81
CA HIS A 72 21.50 3.04 23.02
C HIS A 72 21.38 2.19 21.73
N PHE A 73 22.13 2.52 20.68
CA PHE A 73 22.23 1.65 19.51
C PHE A 73 23.28 0.56 19.72
N ALA A 74 22.94 -0.65 19.26
CA ALA A 74 23.90 -1.73 19.17
C ALA A 74 24.90 -1.44 18.04
N THR A 75 26.18 -1.37 18.39
CA THR A 75 27.27 -1.26 17.42
C THR A 75 28.14 -2.50 17.48
N LEU A 76 28.62 -2.95 16.32
CA LEU A 76 29.51 -4.10 16.18
C LEU A 76 30.88 -3.63 15.67
N PRO A 77 31.99 -4.24 16.09
CA PRO A 77 33.30 -3.89 15.56
C PRO A 77 33.40 -4.25 14.08
N TYR A 78 33.92 -3.33 13.25
CA TYR A 78 34.17 -3.56 11.83
C TYR A 78 35.66 -3.94 11.62
N PRO A 79 36.02 -4.76 10.62
CA PRO A 79 37.41 -5.16 10.37
C PRO A 79 38.41 -4.00 10.13
N ALA A 80 37.95 -2.80 9.77
CA ALA A 80 38.83 -1.64 9.68
C ALA A 80 39.10 -1.01 11.06
N ALA A 81 40.37 -0.71 11.33
CA ALA A 81 40.79 -0.16 12.62
C ALA A 81 40.05 1.16 12.95
N GLY A 82 39.51 1.25 14.17
CA GLY A 82 38.82 2.44 14.65
C GLY A 82 37.44 2.69 14.02
N THR A 83 36.82 1.65 13.45
CA THR A 83 35.47 1.74 12.87
C THR A 83 34.51 0.71 13.48
N CYS A 84 33.22 1.02 13.44
CA CYS A 84 32.15 0.11 13.83
C CYS A 84 31.03 0.12 12.80
N THR A 85 30.13 -0.86 12.92
CA THR A 85 28.90 -0.92 12.14
C THR A 85 27.68 -0.83 13.02
N ALA A 86 26.65 -0.16 12.54
CA ALA A 86 25.34 -0.13 13.16
C ALA A 86 24.25 -0.39 12.10
N ALA A 87 23.35 -1.31 12.39
CA ALA A 87 22.19 -1.56 11.54
C ALA A 87 21.06 -0.64 11.98
N VAL A 88 20.78 0.41 11.20
CA VAL A 88 19.76 1.40 11.53
C VAL A 88 19.00 1.85 10.28
N THR A 89 17.82 2.41 10.47
CA THR A 89 17.08 3.05 9.40
C THR A 89 17.76 4.40 9.11
N PHE A 90 18.45 4.51 7.98
CA PHE A 90 19.22 5.71 7.64
C PHE A 90 18.65 6.38 6.40
N ARG A 91 18.30 7.66 6.54
CA ARG A 91 17.86 8.51 5.46
C ARG A 91 19.01 9.44 5.09
N LYS A 92 19.68 9.13 3.98
CA LYS A 92 20.77 9.96 3.45
C LYS A 92 20.23 11.33 3.07
N ASN A 93 20.94 12.39 3.48
CA ASN A 93 20.61 13.75 3.07
C ASN A 93 21.57 14.16 1.96
N ASP A 94 21.08 14.21 0.72
CA ASP A 94 21.92 14.54 -0.45
C ASP A 94 22.45 15.97 -0.42
N PHE A 95 21.85 16.87 0.37
CA PHE A 95 22.26 18.27 0.47
C PHE A 95 23.46 18.51 1.39
N ASP A 96 23.62 17.71 2.44
CA ASP A 96 24.59 17.98 3.53
C ASP A 96 25.66 16.88 3.67
N ASN A 97 25.65 15.88 2.76
CA ASN A 97 26.51 14.68 2.77
C ASN A 97 26.46 13.83 4.06
N GLY A 98 25.65 14.20 5.05
CA GLY A 98 25.32 13.40 6.23
C GLY A 98 23.99 12.66 6.06
N GLY A 99 23.30 12.43 7.17
CA GLY A 99 21.93 11.92 7.10
C GLY A 99 21.26 11.81 8.45
N THR A 100 20.02 11.38 8.42
CA THR A 100 19.19 11.21 9.62
C THR A 100 18.98 9.73 9.86
N VAL A 101 19.32 9.28 11.07
CA VAL A 101 18.93 7.98 11.59
C VAL A 101 17.51 8.12 12.15
N VAL A 102 16.57 7.38 11.58
CA VAL A 102 15.16 7.42 11.96
C VAL A 102 14.85 6.27 12.91
N LEU A 103 14.37 6.58 14.11
CA LEU A 103 13.74 5.65 15.05
C LEU A 103 12.22 5.81 15.01
N GLU A 104 11.50 4.80 15.50
CA GLU A 104 10.04 4.87 15.69
C GLU A 104 9.63 6.13 16.48
N ASP A 105 10.48 6.58 17.42
CA ASP A 105 10.13 7.67 18.34
C ASP A 105 11.02 8.93 18.19
N ARG A 106 12.12 8.86 17.45
CA ARG A 106 13.16 9.91 17.42
C ARG A 106 13.91 9.97 16.10
N GLU A 107 14.34 11.16 15.71
CA GLU A 107 15.27 11.35 14.59
C GLU A 107 16.61 11.82 15.14
N LEU A 108 17.70 11.16 14.76
CA LEU A 108 19.06 11.57 15.09
C LEU A 108 19.77 12.06 13.85
N HIS A 109 20.33 13.26 13.92
CA HIS A 109 21.15 13.79 12.84
C HIS A 109 22.59 13.31 12.98
N MET A 110 23.15 12.79 11.90
CA MET A 110 24.49 12.24 11.84
C MET A 110 25.35 13.05 10.87
N PRO A 111 26.48 13.59 11.35
CA PRO A 111 27.32 14.42 10.51
C PRO A 111 28.15 13.56 9.54
N ALA A 112 28.40 14.10 8.35
CA ALA A 112 29.02 13.40 7.22
C ALA A 112 30.43 12.86 7.52
N ASP A 113 31.18 13.56 8.35
CA ASP A 113 32.58 13.27 8.69
C ASP A 113 32.75 11.99 9.51
N GLN A 114 31.67 11.55 10.19
CA GLN A 114 31.65 10.34 11.01
C GLN A 114 31.23 9.09 10.22
N ILE A 115 30.60 9.26 9.05
CA ILE A 115 30.15 8.17 8.20
C ILE A 115 31.27 7.81 7.23
N VAL A 116 31.78 6.58 7.32
CA VAL A 116 32.82 6.06 6.42
C VAL A 116 32.18 5.47 5.16
N ALA A 117 31.10 4.70 5.34
CA ALA A 117 30.36 4.09 4.25
C ALA A 117 28.95 3.70 4.70
N THR A 118 28.06 3.53 3.73
CA THR A 118 26.70 3.01 3.92
C THR A 118 26.51 1.79 3.03
N GLU A 119 26.10 0.68 3.60
CA GLU A 119 25.72 -0.52 2.86
C GLU A 119 24.23 -0.76 3.03
N SER A 120 23.49 -0.94 1.93
CA SER A 120 22.08 -1.29 2.05
C SER A 120 21.97 -2.73 2.52
N LEU A 121 21.17 -3.00 3.55
CA LEU A 121 20.79 -4.38 3.85
C LEU A 121 19.79 -4.80 2.79
N LEU A 122 20.29 -5.40 1.70
CA LEU A 122 19.47 -5.94 0.61
C LEU A 122 18.38 -6.92 1.09
N ASN A 123 18.58 -7.51 2.29
CA ASN A 123 17.67 -8.45 2.96
C ASN A 123 17.13 -7.92 4.29
N ALA A 124 17.01 -6.60 4.46
CA ALA A 124 16.29 -6.06 5.60
C ALA A 124 14.86 -6.68 5.63
N PRO A 125 14.39 -7.20 6.78
CA PRO A 125 13.04 -7.73 6.86
C PRO A 125 12.07 -6.63 6.43
N GLU A 126 11.20 -6.94 5.45
CA GLU A 126 10.17 -6.00 5.00
C GLU A 126 9.48 -5.40 6.21
N SER A 127 9.39 -4.07 6.24
CA SER A 127 8.68 -3.42 7.32
C SER A 127 7.22 -3.90 7.32
N PRO A 128 6.56 -4.04 8.48
CA PRO A 128 5.16 -4.46 8.54
C PRO A 128 4.25 -3.54 7.71
N LEU A 129 4.65 -2.27 7.55
CA LEU A 129 4.02 -1.30 6.67
C LEU A 129 4.13 -1.73 5.19
N GLN A 130 5.31 -2.08 4.69
CA GLN A 130 5.49 -2.53 3.30
C GLN A 130 4.65 -3.76 2.97
N ARG A 131 4.58 -4.74 3.88
CA ARG A 131 3.72 -5.92 3.71
C ARG A 131 2.24 -5.55 3.64
N THR A 132 1.79 -4.69 4.54
CA THR A 132 0.38 -4.25 4.59
C THR A 132 0.02 -3.47 3.32
N VAL A 133 0.90 -2.59 2.87
CA VAL A 133 0.70 -1.82 1.65
C VAL A 133 0.69 -2.73 0.42
N GLY A 134 1.61 -3.69 0.32
CA GLY A 134 1.65 -4.67 -0.75
C GLY A 134 0.35 -5.47 -0.86
N VAL A 135 -0.13 -6.03 0.26
CA VAL A 135 -1.41 -6.76 0.31
C VAL A 135 -2.57 -5.84 -0.07
N GLY A 136 -2.62 -4.61 0.43
CA GLY A 136 -3.65 -3.64 0.08
C GLY A 136 -3.69 -3.30 -1.41
N LEU A 137 -2.52 -3.20 -2.04
CA LEU A 137 -2.39 -2.94 -3.49
C LEU A 137 -2.93 -4.12 -4.31
N TRP A 138 -2.63 -5.35 -3.91
CA TRP A 138 -3.18 -6.56 -4.53
C TRP A 138 -4.70 -6.66 -4.40
N VAL A 139 -5.24 -6.40 -3.19
CA VAL A 139 -6.68 -6.41 -2.96
C VAL A 139 -7.37 -5.34 -3.80
N SER A 140 -6.83 -4.12 -3.82
CA SER A 140 -7.39 -3.02 -4.62
C SER A 140 -7.36 -3.35 -6.12
N PHE A 141 -6.27 -3.94 -6.62
CA PHE A 141 -6.15 -4.35 -8.02
C PHE A 141 -7.23 -5.36 -8.41
N LEU A 142 -7.46 -6.40 -7.60
CA LEU A 142 -8.51 -7.39 -7.84
C LEU A 142 -9.91 -6.77 -7.84
N LEU A 143 -10.16 -5.83 -6.92
CA LEU A 143 -11.43 -5.12 -6.80
C LEU A 143 -11.69 -4.24 -8.02
N THR A 144 -10.65 -3.55 -8.51
CA THR A 144 -10.71 -2.69 -9.69
C THR A 144 -10.96 -3.51 -10.96
N LEU A 145 -10.27 -4.66 -11.12
CA LEU A 145 -10.52 -5.59 -12.22
C LEU A 145 -11.94 -6.16 -12.19
N GLY A 146 -12.42 -6.56 -11.01
CA GLY A 146 -13.80 -7.05 -10.84
C GLY A 146 -14.84 -6.01 -11.24
N CYS A 147 -14.66 -4.75 -10.83
CA CYS A 147 -15.53 -3.64 -11.23
C CYS A 147 -15.48 -3.38 -12.74
N LEU A 148 -14.29 -3.46 -13.36
CA LEU A 148 -14.11 -3.24 -14.79
C LEU A 148 -14.79 -4.33 -15.62
N VAL A 149 -14.62 -5.60 -15.27
CA VAL A 149 -15.31 -6.73 -15.92
C VAL A 149 -16.82 -6.59 -15.77
N TRP A 150 -17.30 -6.26 -14.56
CA TRP A 150 -18.72 -6.02 -14.33
C TRP A 150 -19.26 -4.88 -15.20
N PHE A 151 -18.52 -3.77 -15.30
CA PHE A 151 -18.93 -2.62 -16.09
C PHE A 151 -19.03 -2.95 -17.59
N ILE A 152 -18.06 -3.71 -18.13
CA ILE A 152 -18.10 -4.18 -19.52
C ILE A 152 -19.34 -5.05 -19.77
N VAL A 153 -19.61 -6.02 -18.89
CA VAL A 153 -20.79 -6.90 -19.01
C VAL A 153 -22.11 -6.11 -18.87
N ALA A 154 -22.14 -5.10 -18.01
CA ALA A 154 -23.31 -4.25 -17.83
C ALA A 154 -23.57 -3.34 -19.05
N LEU A 155 -22.50 -2.87 -19.72
CA LEU A 155 -22.60 -2.10 -20.96
C LEU A 155 -23.09 -2.98 -22.12
N ASP A 156 -22.51 -4.17 -22.29
CA ASP A 156 -22.89 -5.13 -23.33
C ASP A 156 -24.39 -5.47 -23.25
N ARG A 157 -24.90 -5.73 -22.04
CA ARG A 157 -26.34 -5.95 -21.80
C ARG A 157 -27.24 -4.75 -22.05
N SER A 158 -26.69 -3.52 -22.04
CA SER A 158 -27.48 -2.31 -22.28
C SER A 158 -27.70 -2.02 -23.77
N GLU A 159 -26.86 -2.56 -24.65
CA GLU A 159 -27.03 -2.45 -26.11
C GLU A 159 -28.09 -3.43 -26.66
N GLU A 160 -28.43 -4.49 -25.92
CA GLU A 160 -29.42 -5.50 -26.32
C GLU A 160 -30.88 -5.15 -25.97
N THR A 161 -31.13 -4.06 -25.23
CA THR A 161 -32.48 -3.62 -24.79
C THR A 161 -32.91 -2.30 -25.41
#